data_AF-A0ABD5RDS1-F1
#
_entry.id   AF-A0ABD5RDS1-F1
#
_cell.length_a   1.000
_cell.length_b   1.000
_cell.length_c   1.000
_cell.angle_alpha   90.00
_cell.angle_beta   90.00
_cell.angle_gamma   90.00
#
_symmetry.space_group_name_H-M   'P 1'
#
loop_
_entity.id
_entity.type
_entity.pdbx_description
1 polymer ?
#
loop_
_entity_poly.entity_id
_entity_poly.type
_entity_poly.pdbx_seq_one_letter_code
_entity_poly.pdbx_strand_id
1 'polypeptide(L)'
;MPSSRRSVPARAPSPAVRRSGRRPPTPIPHPRRQQPTNRRRRRPTNSLPATATDEQSPGDATDESPVKPSASFDIVDLDTVRRTYALTPTTYRSDDDARVALQFARTGTADHPPAVAVSLTNDNDFANTFRLDWLPPFGRHGSRNPHRLGRPRDRYEAAYRATLYFVPTAAHPLVDDPPSVERDTDGIWRLADAPNTGEWGPEQYRLAPGETLRGEYALVGHPDGAGTGRPTGVYEFRGESDLRLAVWDTDRPGPTTDSRFAGTDLPPVGRTREGESVPTAWVHDADATTPSYVLPETERATLPEGIEFAFVNSSREPTQCGHWNLYKLVDGEWFHVAPSVHTADCRLVRPGGTKTWDLHAYPGEAIPSYGDQTTVGFLGGGRYGVVAGYGHATPQSGALVELVGPPVEVVPTEDVEASRDGTTVTVTAPQYGDAEHPPDASLVVTRTDADPETRLIPEQVMRRRYRGLRNTLSCFDSETERVVLRTDQHVVDRTVGYDGDSLTFRLAGTVYEAVRAGAVGVDQ
;
A
#
# COMPACT_ATOMS: atom_id res chain seq x y z
N MET A 1 35.94 54.69 -50.93
CA MET A 1 34.79 55.50 -50.48
C MET A 1 33.62 54.57 -50.15
N PRO A 2 32.85 54.84 -49.09
CA PRO A 2 32.31 53.81 -48.20
C PRO A 2 30.77 53.77 -48.14
N SER A 3 30.19 52.68 -47.61
CA SER A 3 28.88 52.59 -46.92
C SER A 3 28.48 51.10 -46.87
N SER A 4 28.00 50.49 -45.78
CA SER A 4 27.69 50.93 -44.43
C SER A 4 27.65 49.70 -43.53
N ARG A 5 28.18 49.86 -42.31
CA ARG A 5 27.95 48.97 -41.18
C ARG A 5 26.51 49.13 -40.69
N ARG A 6 25.79 48.03 -40.43
CA ARG A 6 24.65 48.04 -39.51
C ARG A 6 25.02 47.27 -38.24
N SER A 7 25.19 48.05 -37.19
CA SER A 7 25.34 47.62 -35.80
C SER A 7 24.01 47.07 -35.28
N VAL A 8 24.05 45.91 -34.64
CA VAL A 8 22.96 45.37 -33.82
C VAL A 8 23.13 45.92 -32.40
N PRO A 9 22.11 46.52 -31.77
CA PRO A 9 22.24 47.05 -30.42
C PRO A 9 22.15 45.96 -29.36
N ALA A 10 23.05 46.05 -28.38
CA ALA A 10 23.06 45.27 -27.15
C ALA A 10 21.79 45.55 -26.32
N ARG A 11 21.16 44.48 -25.83
CA ARG A 11 19.99 44.52 -24.95
C ARG A 11 20.45 44.87 -23.54
N ALA A 12 19.92 45.96 -22.98
CA ALA A 12 20.15 46.39 -21.61
C ALA A 12 19.52 45.40 -20.59
N PRO A 13 20.11 45.26 -19.39
CA PRO A 13 19.58 44.41 -18.33
C PRO A 13 18.34 45.06 -17.69
N SER A 14 17.29 44.26 -17.49
CA SER A 14 16.07 44.68 -16.79
C SER A 14 16.30 44.88 -15.29
N PRO A 15 15.64 45.86 -14.66
CA PRO A 15 15.87 46.22 -13.27
C PRO A 15 15.21 45.25 -12.27
N ALA A 16 15.86 45.13 -11.13
CA ALA A 16 15.52 44.32 -9.97
C ALA A 16 14.08 44.54 -9.47
N VAL A 17 13.33 43.44 -9.36
CA VAL A 17 12.06 43.39 -8.63
C VAL A 17 12.36 43.32 -7.13
N ARG A 18 11.91 44.36 -6.42
CA ARG A 18 11.93 44.48 -4.96
C ARG A 18 11.27 43.26 -4.30
N ARG A 19 12.04 42.55 -3.48
CA ARG A 19 11.53 41.60 -2.48
C ARG A 19 10.72 42.36 -1.42
N SER A 20 9.40 42.19 -1.43
CA SER A 20 8.54 42.50 -0.29
C SER A 20 8.66 41.37 0.73
N GLY A 21 9.08 41.72 1.95
CA GLY A 21 9.21 40.79 3.06
C GLY A 21 7.84 40.22 3.47
N ARG A 22 7.70 38.90 3.40
CA ARG A 22 6.64 38.18 4.10
C ARG A 22 7.07 38.01 5.56
N ARG A 23 6.28 38.59 6.46
CA ARG A 23 6.33 38.31 7.90
C ARG A 23 6.02 36.83 8.16
N PRO A 24 6.65 36.20 9.16
CA PRO A 24 6.26 34.88 9.62
C PRO A 24 4.86 34.90 10.26
N PRO A 25 4.06 33.83 10.12
CA PRO A 25 2.76 33.74 10.77
C PRO A 25 2.90 33.60 12.29
N THR A 26 2.17 34.42 13.02
CA THR A 26 1.96 34.32 14.47
C THR A 26 1.24 33.00 14.80
N PRO A 27 1.65 32.25 15.84
CA PRO A 27 0.97 31.02 16.23
C PRO A 27 -0.43 31.31 16.79
N ILE A 28 -1.43 30.63 16.21
CA ILE A 28 -2.81 30.60 16.71
C ILE A 28 -2.85 29.65 17.93
N PRO A 29 -3.37 30.07 19.09
CA PRO A 29 -3.50 29.19 20.25
C PRO A 29 -4.62 28.16 20.01
N HIS A 30 -4.29 26.87 20.06
CA HIS A 30 -5.27 25.79 20.04
C HIS A 30 -6.11 25.77 21.33
N PRO A 31 -7.44 25.56 21.24
CA PRO A 31 -8.29 25.40 22.41
C PRO A 31 -7.98 24.09 23.14
N ARG A 32 -7.88 24.20 24.47
CA ARG A 32 -7.70 23.08 25.41
C ARG A 32 -8.78 22.00 25.19
N ARG A 33 -8.32 20.81 24.83
CA ARG A 33 -9.10 19.57 24.80
C ARG A 33 -9.55 19.23 26.22
N GLN A 34 -10.84 19.38 26.51
CA GLN A 34 -11.42 18.92 27.77
C GLN A 34 -11.46 17.38 27.78
N GLN A 35 -10.98 16.79 28.87
CA GLN A 35 -11.00 15.37 29.15
C GLN A 35 -12.45 14.87 29.31
N PRO A 36 -12.86 13.77 28.66
CA PRO A 36 -14.12 13.12 28.99
C PRO A 36 -14.00 12.38 30.34
N THR A 37 -14.94 12.64 31.23
CA THR A 37 -15.04 12.05 32.56
C THR A 37 -15.49 10.60 32.49
N ASN A 38 -14.78 9.74 33.23
CA ASN A 38 -15.08 8.34 33.47
C ASN A 38 -16.50 8.15 34.05
N ARG A 39 -17.45 7.69 33.23
CA ARG A 39 -18.71 7.09 33.72
C ARG A 39 -18.62 5.57 33.67
N ARG A 40 -18.28 4.99 34.82
CA ARG A 40 -18.54 3.59 35.18
C ARG A 40 -20.01 3.27 34.93
N ARG A 41 -20.33 2.34 34.01
CA ARG A 41 -21.61 1.63 33.99
C ARG A 41 -21.42 0.19 34.44
N ARG A 42 -22.17 -0.14 35.49
CA ARG A 42 -22.24 -1.43 36.17
C ARG A 42 -22.78 -2.52 35.24
N ARG A 43 -22.16 -3.69 35.26
CA ARG A 43 -22.75 -4.97 34.86
C ARG A 43 -23.85 -5.37 35.86
N PRO A 44 -25.01 -5.84 35.40
CA PRO A 44 -25.82 -6.78 36.16
C PRO A 44 -25.59 -8.20 35.63
N THR A 45 -25.01 -9.04 36.48
CA THR A 45 -25.19 -10.49 36.46
C THR A 45 -26.62 -10.80 36.90
N ASN A 46 -27.30 -11.71 36.23
CA ASN A 46 -28.11 -12.73 36.91
C ASN A 46 -28.47 -13.89 35.99
N SER A 47 -28.31 -15.07 36.58
CA SER A 47 -28.49 -16.40 36.01
C SER A 47 -29.96 -16.84 36.02
N LEU A 48 -30.24 -17.83 35.16
CA LEU A 48 -31.50 -18.53 34.84
C LEU A 48 -32.27 -19.12 36.05
N PRO A 49 -33.52 -19.58 35.86
CA PRO A 49 -33.72 -21.00 35.56
C PRO A 49 -34.81 -21.31 34.50
N ALA A 50 -34.70 -22.50 33.89
CA ALA A 50 -35.66 -23.11 32.99
C ALA A 50 -36.88 -23.72 33.73
N THR A 51 -38.05 -23.80 33.09
CA THR A 51 -38.95 -25.00 32.97
C THR A 51 -40.10 -24.70 31.99
N ALA A 52 -40.50 -25.72 31.23
CA ALA A 52 -41.45 -25.78 30.12
C ALA A 52 -42.92 -25.41 30.44
N THR A 53 -43.71 -25.06 29.41
CA THR A 53 -44.93 -25.78 28.95
C THR A 53 -45.47 -25.14 27.65
N ASP A 54 -45.92 -26.02 26.77
CA ASP A 54 -46.48 -25.87 25.43
C ASP A 54 -47.92 -25.31 25.47
N GLU A 55 -48.21 -24.23 24.74
CA GLU A 55 -49.57 -23.87 24.31
C GLU A 55 -49.52 -23.24 22.91
N GLN A 56 -50.03 -24.00 21.93
CA GLN A 56 -50.31 -23.53 20.58
C GLN A 56 -51.42 -22.48 20.59
N SER A 57 -51.18 -21.36 19.90
CA SER A 57 -52.25 -20.54 19.33
C SER A 57 -51.81 -19.97 17.99
N PRO A 58 -52.58 -20.18 16.90
CA PRO A 58 -52.20 -19.80 15.54
C PRO A 58 -52.57 -18.33 15.27
N GLY A 59 -51.60 -17.53 14.84
CA GLY A 59 -51.79 -16.11 14.58
C GLY A 59 -50.83 -15.61 13.52
N ASP A 60 -51.30 -15.72 12.28
CA ASP A 60 -50.88 -15.06 11.05
C ASP A 60 -50.03 -13.78 11.23
N ALA A 61 -48.75 -13.88 10.89
CA ALA A 61 -47.92 -12.76 10.46
C ALA A 61 -46.83 -13.34 9.55
N THR A 62 -46.99 -13.11 8.25
CA THR A 62 -45.95 -13.29 7.24
C THR A 62 -44.74 -12.44 7.61
N ASP A 63 -43.83 -13.03 8.38
CA ASP A 63 -42.47 -12.57 8.58
C ASP A 63 -41.70 -12.88 7.29
N GLU A 64 -41.78 -11.96 6.31
CA GLU A 64 -40.84 -11.90 5.19
C GLU A 64 -39.46 -11.54 5.75
N SER A 65 -38.84 -12.51 6.41
CA SER A 65 -37.39 -12.55 6.54
C SER A 65 -36.79 -12.44 5.14
N PRO A 66 -35.79 -11.56 4.94
CA PRO A 66 -35.35 -11.17 3.62
C PRO A 66 -34.86 -12.39 2.86
N VAL A 67 -35.41 -12.59 1.66
CA VAL A 67 -34.79 -13.43 0.63
C VAL A 67 -33.36 -12.92 0.46
N LYS A 68 -32.40 -13.60 1.09
CA LYS A 68 -30.99 -13.43 0.76
C LYS A 68 -30.86 -13.80 -0.72
N PRO A 69 -30.44 -12.89 -1.61
CA PRO A 69 -30.18 -13.28 -2.99
C PRO A 69 -29.13 -14.40 -2.96
N SER A 70 -29.53 -15.56 -3.46
CA SER A 70 -28.69 -16.74 -3.61
C SER A 70 -27.59 -16.41 -4.62
N ALA A 71 -26.34 -16.43 -4.12
CA ALA A 71 -25.09 -16.03 -4.76
C ALA A 71 -24.92 -14.51 -4.93
N SER A 72 -24.36 -13.86 -3.91
CA SER A 72 -23.82 -12.50 -4.02
C SER A 72 -22.53 -12.53 -4.87
N PHE A 73 -22.50 -11.83 -6.00
CA PHE A 73 -21.30 -11.68 -6.83
C PHE A 73 -20.81 -10.23 -6.76
N ASP A 74 -19.64 -10.01 -6.18
CA ASP A 74 -18.86 -8.78 -6.34
C ASP A 74 -17.95 -8.81 -7.57
N ILE A 75 -17.93 -9.96 -8.26
CA ILE A 75 -17.15 -10.26 -9.46
C ILE A 75 -17.96 -11.07 -10.47
N VAL A 76 -17.88 -10.74 -11.75
CA VAL A 76 -18.51 -11.50 -12.85
C VAL A 76 -17.59 -11.62 -14.06
N ASP A 77 -17.62 -12.77 -14.72
CA ASP A 77 -17.03 -12.97 -16.05
C ASP A 77 -18.10 -12.72 -17.10
N LEU A 78 -17.80 -11.92 -18.12
CA LEU A 78 -18.73 -11.65 -19.20
C LEU A 78 -18.78 -12.81 -20.19
N ASP A 79 -19.98 -13.19 -20.61
CA ASP A 79 -20.15 -14.25 -21.61
C ASP A 79 -19.93 -13.73 -23.04
N THR A 80 -20.06 -12.41 -23.25
CA THR A 80 -19.93 -11.81 -24.58
C THR A 80 -18.50 -11.48 -24.99
N VAL A 81 -17.63 -11.23 -24.02
CA VAL A 81 -16.23 -10.86 -24.22
C VAL A 81 -15.39 -11.43 -23.08
N ARG A 82 -14.10 -11.70 -23.34
CA ARG A 82 -13.16 -12.21 -22.32
C ARG A 82 -12.77 -11.14 -21.31
N ARG A 83 -13.72 -10.69 -20.50
CA ARG A 83 -13.51 -9.66 -19.48
C ARG A 83 -14.14 -10.10 -18.17
N THR A 84 -13.38 -9.91 -17.10
CA THR A 84 -13.83 -10.08 -15.73
C THR A 84 -13.97 -8.71 -15.10
N TYR A 85 -15.11 -8.48 -14.46
CA TYR A 85 -15.48 -7.23 -13.82
C TYR A 85 -15.57 -7.45 -12.31
N ALA A 86 -14.90 -6.62 -11.51
CA ALA A 86 -15.03 -6.65 -10.05
C ALA A 86 -15.34 -5.26 -9.49
N LEU A 87 -16.28 -5.22 -8.54
CA LEU A 87 -16.84 -4.00 -7.98
C LEU A 87 -16.24 -3.71 -6.59
N THR A 88 -15.78 -2.48 -6.37
CA THR A 88 -15.26 -2.08 -5.06
C THR A 88 -15.47 -0.58 -4.79
N PRO A 89 -15.92 -0.17 -3.58
CA PRO A 89 -16.45 -1.04 -2.54
C PRO A 89 -17.85 -1.58 -2.91
N THR A 90 -18.24 -2.71 -2.31
CA THR A 90 -19.62 -3.25 -2.43
C THR A 90 -20.58 -2.64 -1.42
N THR A 91 -20.06 -1.87 -0.46
CA THR A 91 -20.86 -1.12 0.51
C THR A 91 -20.07 0.10 0.95
N TYR A 92 -20.71 1.26 1.03
CA TYR A 92 -20.14 2.47 1.60
C TYR A 92 -21.23 3.32 2.27
N ARG A 93 -20.81 4.33 3.04
CA ARG A 93 -21.71 5.32 3.65
C ARG A 93 -21.46 6.70 3.05
N SER A 94 -22.54 7.43 2.79
CA SER A 94 -22.50 8.85 2.45
C SER A 94 -22.17 9.68 3.71
N ASP A 95 -21.88 10.97 3.52
CA ASP A 95 -21.60 11.88 4.64
C ASP A 95 -22.82 12.08 5.56
N ASP A 96 -24.03 11.95 5.00
CA ASP A 96 -25.31 12.05 5.72
C ASP A 96 -25.89 10.70 6.19
N ASP A 97 -25.04 9.69 6.43
CA ASP A 97 -25.42 8.35 6.93
C ASP A 97 -26.42 7.56 6.03
N ALA A 98 -26.39 7.76 4.72
CA ALA A 98 -26.99 6.83 3.77
C ALA A 98 -26.05 5.64 3.55
N ARG A 99 -26.53 4.43 3.77
CA ARG A 99 -25.79 3.21 3.41
C ARG A 99 -26.12 2.79 2.00
N VAL A 100 -25.12 2.79 1.13
CA VAL A 100 -25.21 2.29 -0.24
C VAL A 100 -24.61 0.90 -0.29
N ALA A 101 -25.33 -0.06 -0.86
CA ALA A 101 -24.82 -1.40 -1.13
C ALA A 101 -25.03 -1.76 -2.60
N LEU A 102 -24.03 -2.43 -3.19
CA LEU A 102 -24.01 -2.79 -4.60
C LEU A 102 -23.55 -4.25 -4.77
N GLN A 103 -24.13 -4.94 -5.74
CA GLN A 103 -23.71 -6.28 -6.14
C GLN A 103 -24.10 -6.55 -7.60
N PHE A 104 -23.37 -7.41 -8.30
CA PHE A 104 -23.85 -7.89 -9.60
C PHE A 104 -25.09 -8.75 -9.40
N ALA A 105 -26.15 -8.43 -10.13
CA ALA A 105 -27.38 -9.21 -10.20
C ALA A 105 -27.31 -10.28 -11.29
N ARG A 106 -26.60 -9.99 -12.39
CA ARG A 106 -26.36 -10.92 -13.50
C ARG A 106 -25.14 -10.50 -14.32
N THR A 107 -24.51 -11.47 -14.98
CA THR A 107 -23.47 -11.21 -15.97
C THR A 107 -24.04 -10.66 -17.28
N GLY A 108 -23.17 -10.14 -18.16
CA GLY A 108 -23.53 -9.71 -19.50
C GLY A 108 -23.50 -10.87 -20.49
N THR A 109 -24.57 -11.00 -21.27
CA THR A 109 -24.78 -12.05 -22.26
C THR A 109 -25.10 -11.44 -23.63
N ALA A 110 -25.35 -12.30 -24.61
CA ALA A 110 -25.78 -11.87 -25.93
C ALA A 110 -27.10 -11.08 -25.92
N ASP A 111 -27.94 -11.31 -24.91
CA ASP A 111 -29.32 -10.83 -24.84
C ASP A 111 -29.50 -9.64 -23.89
N HIS A 112 -28.59 -9.47 -22.92
CA HIS A 112 -28.65 -8.35 -21.97
C HIS A 112 -27.27 -7.93 -21.47
N PRO A 113 -27.11 -6.65 -21.05
CA PRO A 113 -25.88 -6.18 -20.39
C PRO A 113 -25.71 -6.82 -19.01
N PRO A 114 -24.49 -6.73 -18.43
CA PRO A 114 -24.30 -6.98 -17.00
C PRO A 114 -25.16 -6.02 -16.20
N ALA A 115 -25.77 -6.51 -15.12
CA ALA A 115 -26.61 -5.67 -14.27
C ALA A 115 -26.13 -5.69 -12.81
N VAL A 116 -26.24 -4.55 -12.17
CA VAL A 116 -25.85 -4.30 -10.78
C VAL A 116 -27.11 -3.91 -10.00
N ALA A 117 -27.45 -4.72 -9.01
CA ALA A 117 -28.45 -4.36 -8.02
C ALA A 117 -27.83 -3.38 -7.02
N VAL A 118 -28.58 -2.32 -6.70
CA VAL A 118 -28.20 -1.32 -5.73
C VAL A 118 -29.29 -1.15 -4.67
N SER A 119 -28.88 -0.81 -3.46
CA SER A 119 -29.78 -0.30 -2.43
C SER A 119 -29.20 0.94 -1.75
N LEU A 120 -30.06 1.93 -1.48
CA LEU A 120 -29.78 3.10 -0.64
C LEU A 120 -30.69 3.02 0.60
N THR A 121 -30.08 2.81 1.77
CA THR A 121 -30.78 2.76 3.06
C THR A 121 -30.51 4.02 3.85
N ASN A 122 -31.55 4.62 4.44
CA ASN A 122 -31.38 5.67 5.43
C ASN A 122 -31.03 5.05 6.79
N ASP A 123 -29.75 5.09 7.22
CA ASP A 123 -29.34 4.58 8.53
C ASP A 123 -29.61 5.61 9.67
N ASN A 124 -30.11 6.81 9.36
CA ASN A 124 -30.53 7.79 10.38
C ASN A 124 -31.81 7.35 11.10
N ASP A 125 -32.02 7.88 12.31
CA ASP A 125 -33.26 7.75 13.09
C ASP A 125 -34.34 8.79 12.69
N PHE A 126 -34.06 9.65 11.71
CA PHE A 126 -34.98 10.64 11.15
C PHE A 126 -35.08 10.52 9.62
N ALA A 127 -36.19 11.01 9.07
CA ALA A 127 -36.37 11.08 7.62
C ALA A 127 -35.39 12.10 7.03
N ASN A 128 -34.57 11.69 6.07
CA ASN A 128 -33.53 12.52 5.47
C ASN A 128 -33.71 12.64 3.95
N THR A 129 -33.25 13.76 3.39
CA THR A 129 -33.20 13.98 1.94
C THR A 129 -31.76 13.82 1.48
N PHE A 130 -31.50 12.81 0.66
CA PHE A 130 -30.17 12.49 0.17
C PHE A 130 -29.91 13.12 -1.19
N ARG A 131 -28.67 13.56 -1.40
CA ARG A 131 -28.18 14.11 -2.67
C ARG A 131 -27.67 12.98 -3.57
N LEU A 132 -28.52 12.53 -4.48
CA LEU A 132 -28.21 11.41 -5.35
C LEU A 132 -27.18 11.78 -6.42
N ASP A 133 -27.12 13.06 -6.83
CA ASP A 133 -26.17 13.59 -7.83
C ASP A 133 -24.69 13.32 -7.47
N TRP A 134 -24.37 13.12 -6.19
CA TRP A 134 -23.01 12.80 -5.71
C TRP A 134 -22.83 11.37 -5.20
N LEU A 135 -23.83 10.49 -5.36
CA LEU A 135 -23.80 9.12 -4.85
C LEU A 135 -23.80 8.08 -5.98
N PRO A 136 -22.64 7.62 -6.47
CA PRO A 136 -22.57 6.53 -7.46
C PRO A 136 -23.23 5.24 -6.93
N PRO A 137 -24.12 4.59 -7.69
CA PRO A 137 -24.40 4.79 -9.11
C PRO A 137 -25.59 5.72 -9.41
N PHE A 138 -26.23 6.29 -8.38
CA PHE A 138 -27.43 7.14 -8.51
C PHE A 138 -27.19 8.46 -9.24
N GLY A 139 -26.01 9.03 -9.10
CA GLY A 139 -25.54 10.21 -9.83
C GLY A 139 -24.15 9.97 -10.41
N ARG A 140 -23.69 10.91 -11.25
CA ARG A 140 -22.39 10.82 -11.95
C ARG A 140 -22.19 9.45 -12.61
N HIS A 141 -23.19 9.04 -13.39
CA HIS A 141 -23.29 7.70 -13.96
C HIS A 141 -22.08 7.27 -14.79
N GLY A 142 -21.33 8.21 -15.37
CA GLY A 142 -20.15 7.96 -16.19
C GLY A 142 -18.86 7.87 -15.37
N SER A 143 -18.06 6.85 -15.66
CA SER A 143 -16.72 6.71 -15.11
C SER A 143 -15.76 7.76 -15.67
N ARG A 144 -14.61 7.89 -15.03
CA ARG A 144 -13.40 8.42 -15.67
C ARG A 144 -12.90 7.51 -16.79
N ASN A 145 -11.98 8.07 -17.59
CA ASN A 145 -11.07 7.26 -18.39
C ASN A 145 -10.34 6.27 -17.46
N PRO A 146 -10.27 4.99 -17.85
CA PRO A 146 -9.63 3.99 -17.03
C PRO A 146 -8.13 4.26 -16.91
N HIS A 147 -7.56 3.80 -15.81
CA HIS A 147 -6.11 3.69 -15.63
C HIS A 147 -5.73 2.21 -15.48
N ARG A 148 -4.47 1.88 -15.74
CA ARG A 148 -4.00 0.48 -15.65
C ARG A 148 -4.11 -0.03 -14.21
N LEU A 149 -4.47 -1.30 -14.07
CA LEU A 149 -4.44 -2.00 -12.77
C LEU A 149 -3.01 -1.92 -12.20
N GLY A 150 -2.90 -1.49 -10.95
CA GLY A 150 -1.62 -1.31 -10.26
C GLY A 150 -0.83 -0.07 -10.69
N ARG A 151 -1.38 0.79 -11.56
CA ARG A 151 -0.75 2.03 -12.02
C ARG A 151 -1.75 3.18 -12.01
N PRO A 152 -2.11 3.71 -10.83
CA PRO A 152 -3.09 4.79 -10.71
C PRO A 152 -2.69 6.08 -11.46
N ARG A 153 -1.38 6.27 -11.70
CA ARG A 153 -0.82 7.41 -12.42
C ARG A 153 -0.81 7.21 -13.95
N ASP A 154 -0.82 5.96 -14.42
CA ASP A 154 -0.80 5.62 -15.85
C ASP A 154 -2.23 5.56 -16.40
N ARG A 155 -2.76 6.75 -16.71
CA ARG A 155 -4.03 6.84 -17.42
C ARG A 155 -3.84 6.41 -18.86
N TYR A 156 -4.76 5.60 -19.38
CA TYR A 156 -4.79 5.36 -20.80
C TYR A 156 -5.03 6.69 -21.53
N GLU A 157 -4.36 6.89 -22.66
CA GLU A 157 -4.76 7.89 -23.67
C GLU A 157 -6.11 7.56 -24.33
N ALA A 158 -6.85 6.59 -23.78
CA ALA A 158 -8.19 6.28 -24.20
C ALA A 158 -9.07 7.51 -23.93
N ALA A 159 -9.56 8.08 -25.04
CA ALA A 159 -10.54 9.15 -25.04
C ALA A 159 -11.81 8.76 -24.27
N TYR A 160 -12.69 9.72 -24.02
CA TYR A 160 -14.04 9.56 -23.45
C TYR A 160 -14.86 8.36 -23.98
N ARG A 161 -14.49 7.80 -25.14
CA ARG A 161 -14.98 6.56 -25.75
C ARG A 161 -14.86 5.32 -24.86
N ALA A 162 -13.91 5.30 -23.92
CA ALA A 162 -13.74 4.17 -23.01
C ALA A 162 -14.68 4.21 -21.80
N THR A 163 -15.38 5.33 -21.54
CA THR A 163 -16.23 5.51 -20.36
C THR A 163 -17.24 4.37 -20.19
N LEU A 164 -17.42 3.96 -18.93
CA LEU A 164 -18.50 3.07 -18.50
C LEU A 164 -19.60 3.87 -17.84
N TYR A 165 -20.84 3.44 -18.05
CA TYR A 165 -22.04 4.05 -17.49
C TYR A 165 -22.80 3.04 -16.65
N PHE A 166 -23.25 3.47 -15.47
CA PHE A 166 -24.36 2.83 -14.77
C PHE A 166 -25.68 3.41 -15.30
N VAL A 167 -26.35 2.65 -16.17
CA VAL A 167 -27.61 3.06 -16.83
C VAL A 167 -28.79 2.46 -16.08
N PRO A 168 -29.72 3.26 -15.54
CA PRO A 168 -30.93 2.74 -14.91
C PRO A 168 -31.67 1.79 -15.85
N THR A 169 -32.15 0.67 -15.32
CA THR A 169 -33.02 -0.25 -16.05
C THR A 169 -34.48 0.07 -15.77
N ALA A 170 -35.41 -0.58 -16.46
CA ALA A 170 -36.84 -0.50 -16.16
C ALA A 170 -37.20 -1.00 -14.74
N ALA A 171 -36.29 -1.71 -14.07
CA ALA A 171 -36.44 -2.12 -12.68
C ALA A 171 -35.96 -1.04 -11.68
N HIS A 172 -35.55 0.14 -12.14
CA HIS A 172 -35.13 1.23 -11.28
C HIS A 172 -36.30 2.16 -10.93
N PRO A 173 -36.75 2.25 -9.66
CA PRO A 173 -38.00 2.91 -9.28
C PRO A 173 -37.99 4.44 -9.38
N LEU A 174 -36.82 5.05 -9.62
CA LEU A 174 -36.68 6.50 -9.80
C LEU A 174 -36.68 6.95 -11.27
N VAL A 175 -36.79 6.02 -12.22
CA VAL A 175 -36.64 6.30 -13.66
C VAL A 175 -37.75 5.60 -14.43
N ASP A 176 -38.67 6.39 -15.00
CA ASP A 176 -39.82 5.85 -15.74
C ASP A 176 -39.45 5.43 -17.17
N ASP A 177 -38.53 6.17 -17.82
CA ASP A 177 -38.09 5.93 -19.20
C ASP A 177 -36.56 5.76 -19.25
N PRO A 178 -36.05 4.54 -19.03
CA PRO A 178 -34.62 4.29 -18.99
C PRO A 178 -33.98 4.45 -20.38
N PRO A 179 -32.72 4.92 -20.45
CA PRO A 179 -32.01 5.03 -21.72
C PRO A 179 -31.89 3.68 -22.44
N SER A 180 -32.01 3.71 -23.77
CA SER A 180 -31.83 2.52 -24.60
C SER A 180 -30.36 2.09 -24.64
N VAL A 181 -30.16 0.78 -24.58
CA VAL A 181 -28.83 0.15 -24.70
C VAL A 181 -28.86 -0.88 -25.82
N GLU A 182 -27.74 -1.00 -26.52
CA GLU A 182 -27.58 -1.94 -27.62
C GLU A 182 -26.26 -2.68 -27.52
N ARG A 183 -26.21 -3.86 -28.12
CA ARG A 183 -25.00 -4.66 -28.23
C ARG A 183 -24.33 -4.36 -29.57
N ASP A 184 -23.10 -3.90 -29.50
CA ASP A 184 -22.31 -3.65 -30.70
C ASP A 184 -21.69 -4.96 -31.25
N THR A 185 -21.17 -4.87 -32.46
CA THR A 185 -20.46 -5.90 -33.21
C THR A 185 -19.28 -6.53 -32.48
N ASP A 186 -18.64 -5.80 -31.56
CA ASP A 186 -17.56 -6.32 -30.69
C ASP A 186 -18.08 -7.09 -29.46
N GLY A 187 -19.39 -7.29 -29.36
CA GLY A 187 -20.05 -8.03 -28.29
C GLY A 187 -20.28 -7.23 -27.02
N ILE A 188 -19.86 -5.96 -26.96
CA ILE A 188 -20.01 -5.13 -25.76
C ILE A 188 -21.29 -4.29 -25.86
N TRP A 189 -22.00 -4.21 -24.73
CA TRP A 189 -23.18 -3.36 -24.57
C TRP A 189 -22.80 -1.90 -24.40
N ARG A 190 -23.53 -1.00 -25.06
CA ARG A 190 -23.35 0.45 -25.07
C ARG A 190 -24.69 1.16 -24.98
N LEU A 191 -24.67 2.44 -24.60
CA LEU A 191 -25.82 3.31 -24.85
C LEU A 191 -26.06 3.40 -26.35
N ALA A 192 -27.31 3.36 -26.79
CA ALA A 192 -27.68 3.50 -28.19
C ALA A 192 -27.49 4.95 -28.68
N ASP A 193 -27.78 5.92 -27.81
CA ASP A 193 -27.63 7.34 -28.09
C ASP A 193 -26.52 7.97 -27.26
N ALA A 194 -26.05 9.14 -27.70
CA ALA A 194 -25.14 9.96 -26.89
C ALA A 194 -25.75 10.18 -25.49
N PRO A 195 -24.95 10.08 -24.43
CA PRO A 195 -25.46 10.32 -23.08
C PRO A 195 -26.04 11.73 -23.04
N ASN A 196 -27.36 11.83 -22.88
CA ASN A 196 -27.98 13.10 -22.58
C ASN A 196 -27.33 13.60 -21.29
N THR A 197 -26.85 14.84 -21.29
CA THR A 197 -26.18 15.45 -20.13
C THR A 197 -27.12 15.70 -18.95
N GLY A 198 -28.38 15.29 -19.06
CA GLY A 198 -29.37 15.32 -17.98
C GLY A 198 -29.28 14.07 -17.11
N GLU A 199 -29.53 14.24 -15.81
CA GLU A 199 -29.61 13.14 -14.87
C GLU A 199 -30.82 12.25 -15.21
N TRP A 200 -30.61 10.93 -15.27
CA TRP A 200 -31.69 9.99 -15.61
C TRP A 200 -32.71 9.82 -14.48
N GLY A 201 -32.37 10.28 -13.27
CA GLY A 201 -33.23 10.28 -12.10
C GLY A 201 -33.19 11.64 -11.39
N PRO A 202 -33.83 11.76 -10.22
CA PRO A 202 -33.85 12.99 -9.46
C PRO A 202 -32.50 13.26 -8.78
N GLU A 203 -32.11 14.54 -8.71
CA GLU A 203 -30.91 15.00 -7.97
C GLU A 203 -30.98 14.65 -6.47
N GLN A 204 -32.20 14.58 -5.91
CA GLN A 204 -32.43 14.34 -4.49
C GLN A 204 -33.58 13.38 -4.26
N TYR A 205 -33.50 12.59 -3.20
CA TYR A 205 -34.58 11.68 -2.80
C TYR A 205 -34.72 11.60 -1.29
N ARG A 206 -35.96 11.67 -0.81
CA ARG A 206 -36.28 11.64 0.63
C ARG A 206 -36.66 10.23 1.05
N LEU A 207 -36.04 9.74 2.13
CA LEU A 207 -36.33 8.45 2.74
C LEU A 207 -36.70 8.63 4.21
N ALA A 208 -37.67 7.84 4.68
CA ALA A 208 -37.99 7.67 6.10
C ALA A 208 -36.84 6.95 6.84
N PRO A 209 -36.82 6.98 8.19
CA PRO A 209 -35.81 6.24 8.97
C PRO A 209 -35.84 4.74 8.64
N GLY A 210 -34.69 4.15 8.32
CA GLY A 210 -34.58 2.74 7.94
C GLY A 210 -35.17 2.36 6.58
N GLU A 211 -35.79 3.30 5.85
CA GLU A 211 -36.33 3.03 4.52
C GLU A 211 -35.19 2.72 3.53
N THR A 212 -35.47 1.79 2.62
CA THR A 212 -34.52 1.33 1.60
C THR A 212 -35.10 1.48 0.21
N LEU A 213 -34.48 2.33 -0.60
CA LEU A 213 -34.66 2.37 -2.04
C LEU A 213 -33.85 1.23 -2.67
N ARG A 214 -34.45 0.45 -3.58
CA ARG A 214 -33.77 -0.62 -4.34
C ARG A 214 -33.93 -0.37 -5.82
N GLY A 215 -32.86 -0.56 -6.58
CA GLY A 215 -32.87 -0.38 -8.03
C GLY A 215 -31.86 -1.28 -8.73
N GLU A 216 -31.89 -1.27 -10.06
CA GLU A 216 -30.96 -2.01 -10.90
C GLU A 216 -30.41 -1.12 -12.00
N TYR A 217 -29.10 -1.19 -12.21
CA TYR A 217 -28.36 -0.51 -13.26
C TYR A 217 -27.72 -1.51 -14.22
N ALA A 218 -27.85 -1.27 -15.53
CA ALA A 218 -27.04 -1.91 -16.55
C ALA A 218 -25.66 -1.23 -16.64
N LEU A 219 -24.60 -2.02 -16.77
CA LEU A 219 -23.24 -1.50 -16.92
C LEU A 219 -22.80 -1.57 -18.40
N VAL A 220 -22.71 -0.40 -19.06
CA VAL A 220 -22.51 -0.31 -20.52
C VAL A 220 -21.44 0.71 -20.91
N GLY A 221 -20.94 0.63 -22.14
CA GLY A 221 -19.97 1.57 -22.69
C GLY A 221 -20.57 2.83 -23.32
N HIS A 222 -19.69 3.79 -23.61
CA HIS A 222 -19.98 4.94 -24.44
C HIS A 222 -20.31 4.53 -25.90
N PRO A 223 -21.28 5.19 -26.58
CA PRO A 223 -21.65 4.89 -27.96
C PRO A 223 -20.48 5.01 -28.94
N ASP A 224 -19.73 6.12 -28.89
CA ASP A 224 -18.52 6.35 -29.70
C ASP A 224 -17.36 5.36 -29.44
N GLY A 225 -17.49 4.48 -28.45
CA GLY A 225 -16.54 3.39 -28.21
C GLY A 225 -16.74 2.19 -29.12
N ALA A 226 -17.66 2.27 -30.09
CA ALA A 226 -18.01 1.16 -30.97
C ALA A 226 -16.79 0.58 -31.70
N GLY A 227 -16.69 -0.75 -31.75
CA GLY A 227 -15.60 -1.50 -32.41
C GLY A 227 -14.20 -1.36 -31.79
N THR A 228 -14.04 -0.67 -30.65
CA THR A 228 -12.73 -0.50 -29.99
C THR A 228 -12.48 -1.50 -28.86
N GLY A 229 -13.46 -2.36 -28.54
CA GLY A 229 -13.37 -3.30 -27.43
C GLY A 229 -13.48 -2.61 -26.05
N ARG A 230 -13.28 -3.40 -24.98
CA ARG A 230 -13.25 -2.92 -23.60
C ARG A 230 -11.81 -2.91 -23.09
N PRO A 231 -11.23 -1.72 -22.82
CA PRO A 231 -9.94 -1.64 -22.14
C PRO A 231 -9.97 -2.32 -20.77
N THR A 232 -8.88 -2.99 -20.43
CA THR A 232 -8.61 -3.41 -19.05
C THR A 232 -8.21 -2.20 -18.20
N GLY A 233 -8.37 -2.27 -16.89
CA GLY A 233 -8.00 -1.21 -15.97
C GLY A 233 -9.04 -0.98 -14.89
N VAL A 234 -8.93 0.16 -14.21
CA VAL A 234 -9.84 0.58 -13.16
C VAL A 234 -10.64 1.79 -13.64
N TYR A 235 -11.96 1.63 -13.64
CA TYR A 235 -12.94 2.65 -13.96
C TYR A 235 -13.44 3.28 -12.66
N GLU A 236 -13.20 4.58 -12.48
CA GLU A 236 -13.59 5.31 -11.28
C GLU A 236 -14.85 6.13 -11.52
N PHE A 237 -15.86 5.96 -10.68
CA PHE A 237 -17.05 6.78 -10.62
C PHE A 237 -16.92 7.70 -9.41
N ARG A 238 -16.66 8.99 -9.65
CA ARG A 238 -16.47 9.95 -8.55
C ARG A 238 -17.79 10.31 -7.91
N GLY A 239 -17.76 10.49 -6.60
CA GLY A 239 -18.85 11.00 -5.78
C GLY A 239 -18.34 11.34 -4.38
N GLU A 240 -19.21 11.26 -3.38
CA GLU A 240 -18.82 11.28 -1.96
C GLU A 240 -17.94 10.08 -1.60
N SER A 241 -18.17 8.93 -2.24
CA SER A 241 -17.28 7.78 -2.22
C SER A 241 -16.81 7.44 -3.63
N ASP A 242 -15.57 7.01 -3.76
CA ASP A 242 -15.02 6.53 -5.03
C ASP A 242 -15.47 5.08 -5.26
N LEU A 243 -16.55 4.90 -6.02
CA LEU A 243 -16.93 3.59 -6.55
C LEU A 243 -16.01 3.24 -7.73
N ARG A 244 -15.49 2.02 -7.73
CA ARG A 244 -14.54 1.54 -8.72
C ARG A 244 -15.00 0.22 -9.31
N LEU A 245 -14.73 0.08 -10.60
CA LEU A 245 -14.85 -1.17 -11.31
C LEU A 245 -13.50 -1.55 -11.91
N ALA A 246 -12.94 -2.65 -11.45
CA ALA A 246 -11.75 -3.24 -12.04
C ALA A 246 -12.15 -4.19 -13.18
N VAL A 247 -11.42 -4.09 -14.29
CA VAL A 247 -11.65 -4.88 -15.50
C VAL A 247 -10.33 -5.49 -15.94
N TRP A 248 -10.29 -6.81 -16.10
CA TRP A 248 -9.13 -7.51 -16.65
C TRP A 248 -9.56 -8.58 -17.66
N ASP A 249 -8.59 -9.14 -18.38
CA ASP A 249 -8.83 -10.25 -19.29
C ASP A 249 -9.06 -11.54 -18.50
N THR A 250 -10.19 -12.20 -18.73
CA THR A 250 -10.62 -13.37 -17.95
C THR A 250 -9.62 -14.52 -17.99
N ASP A 251 -9.03 -14.76 -19.17
CA ASP A 251 -8.13 -15.88 -19.40
C ASP A 251 -6.66 -15.46 -19.23
N ARG A 252 -6.41 -14.14 -19.20
CA ARG A 252 -5.06 -13.57 -19.12
C ARG A 252 -4.95 -12.44 -18.07
N PRO A 253 -5.20 -12.72 -16.77
CA PRO A 253 -5.17 -11.72 -15.70
C PRO A 253 -3.77 -11.22 -15.33
N GLY A 254 -2.71 -11.84 -15.83
CA GLY A 254 -1.32 -11.61 -15.44
C GLY A 254 -0.65 -10.41 -16.08
N PRO A 255 0.63 -10.16 -15.72
CA PRO A 255 1.41 -9.08 -16.31
C PRO A 255 1.58 -9.27 -17.82
N THR A 256 1.57 -8.17 -18.55
CA THR A 256 1.74 -8.15 -20.01
C THR A 256 3.14 -7.72 -20.45
N THR A 257 4.00 -7.34 -19.51
CA THR A 257 5.34 -6.83 -19.78
C THR A 257 6.34 -7.83 -19.24
N ASP A 258 7.31 -8.20 -20.07
CA ASP A 258 8.39 -9.08 -19.66
C ASP A 258 9.29 -8.41 -18.60
N SER A 259 9.70 -9.17 -17.60
CA SER A 259 10.67 -8.73 -16.61
C SER A 259 12.09 -8.82 -17.14
N ARG A 260 12.93 -7.84 -16.80
CA ARG A 260 14.38 -7.90 -17.02
C ARG A 260 15.07 -9.05 -16.28
N PHE A 261 14.41 -9.60 -15.26
CA PHE A 261 14.90 -10.67 -14.42
C PHE A 261 14.35 -12.04 -14.80
N ALA A 262 13.60 -12.15 -15.91
CA ALA A 262 13.07 -13.43 -16.37
C ALA A 262 14.17 -14.50 -16.48
N GLY A 263 13.89 -15.70 -15.96
CA GLY A 263 14.83 -16.82 -15.94
C GLY A 263 15.92 -16.73 -14.85
N THR A 264 15.75 -15.87 -13.84
CA THR A 264 16.65 -15.80 -12.69
C THR A 264 16.20 -16.77 -11.60
N ASP A 265 17.06 -17.72 -11.23
CA ASP A 265 16.84 -18.54 -10.04
C ASP A 265 17.22 -17.78 -8.77
N LEU A 266 16.33 -17.75 -7.79
CA LEU A 266 16.52 -17.04 -6.52
C LEU A 266 16.45 -17.98 -5.32
N PRO A 267 17.26 -17.74 -4.27
CA PRO A 267 17.09 -18.41 -3.01
C PRO A 267 15.75 -18.00 -2.37
N PRO A 268 15.14 -18.85 -1.52
CA PRO A 268 13.90 -18.53 -0.84
C PRO A 268 14.06 -17.32 0.10
N VAL A 269 13.01 -16.51 0.22
CA VAL A 269 13.00 -15.32 1.09
C VAL A 269 12.28 -15.63 2.38
N GLY A 270 12.98 -15.41 3.50
CA GLY A 270 12.41 -15.57 4.83
C GLY A 270 12.22 -17.03 5.24
N ARG A 271 11.97 -17.21 6.54
CA ARG A 271 11.68 -18.50 7.15
C ARG A 271 10.54 -18.36 8.16
N THR A 272 9.76 -19.42 8.34
CA THR A 272 8.77 -19.54 9.42
C THR A 272 9.48 -19.63 10.78
N ARG A 273 8.71 -19.55 11.87
CA ARG A 273 9.25 -19.74 13.23
C ARG A 273 9.86 -21.13 13.40
N GLU A 274 9.32 -22.09 12.66
CA GLU A 274 9.74 -23.49 12.60
C GLU A 274 10.95 -23.71 11.67
N GLY A 275 11.43 -22.66 10.99
CA GLY A 275 12.62 -22.69 10.14
C GLY A 275 12.37 -23.07 8.68
N GLU A 276 11.11 -23.23 8.26
CA GLU A 276 10.75 -23.59 6.90
C GLU A 276 10.81 -22.37 5.96
N SER A 277 11.25 -22.57 4.72
CA SER A 277 11.27 -21.51 3.71
C SER A 277 9.85 -21.06 3.36
N VAL A 278 9.64 -19.74 3.32
CA VAL A 278 8.35 -19.18 2.88
C VAL A 278 8.38 -19.01 1.36
N PRO A 279 7.51 -19.69 0.59
CA PRO A 279 7.51 -19.55 -0.86
C PRO A 279 7.06 -18.15 -1.28
N THR A 280 7.73 -17.58 -2.27
CA THR A 280 7.44 -16.26 -2.82
C THR A 280 7.08 -16.38 -4.29
N ALA A 281 5.92 -15.86 -4.68
CA ALA A 281 5.56 -15.71 -6.09
C ALA A 281 6.22 -14.46 -6.65
N TRP A 282 7.26 -14.64 -7.46
CA TRP A 282 7.98 -13.53 -8.06
C TRP A 282 7.35 -13.09 -9.39
N VAL A 283 7.27 -11.78 -9.62
CA VAL A 283 6.68 -11.26 -10.86
C VAL A 283 7.50 -11.57 -12.11
N HIS A 284 8.80 -11.89 -11.98
CA HIS A 284 9.63 -12.29 -13.12
C HIS A 284 9.40 -13.74 -13.57
N ASP A 285 8.73 -14.54 -12.74
CA ASP A 285 8.26 -15.88 -13.07
C ASP A 285 6.77 -15.87 -13.47
N ALA A 286 6.09 -14.73 -13.29
CA ALA A 286 4.69 -14.57 -13.62
C ALA A 286 4.50 -14.49 -15.13
N ASP A 287 3.45 -15.15 -15.60
CA ASP A 287 3.00 -15.13 -16.99
C ASP A 287 1.64 -14.45 -17.13
N ALA A 288 1.12 -14.41 -18.35
CA ALA A 288 -0.18 -13.81 -18.63
C ALA A 288 -1.35 -14.47 -17.86
N THR A 289 -1.18 -15.66 -17.28
CA THR A 289 -2.23 -16.36 -16.50
C THR A 289 -2.14 -16.11 -15.00
N THR A 290 -1.08 -15.46 -14.52
CA THR A 290 -0.80 -15.29 -13.09
C THR A 290 -1.71 -14.23 -12.47
N PRO A 291 -2.66 -14.58 -11.58
CA PRO A 291 -3.74 -13.66 -11.21
C PRO A 291 -3.37 -12.65 -10.11
N SER A 292 -2.24 -12.83 -9.42
CA SER A 292 -1.81 -11.92 -8.36
C SER A 292 -0.30 -11.77 -8.35
N TYR A 293 0.20 -10.54 -8.26
CA TYR A 293 1.62 -10.25 -8.36
C TYR A 293 1.96 -8.85 -7.82
N VAL A 294 3.24 -8.60 -7.52
CA VAL A 294 3.77 -7.27 -7.20
C VAL A 294 4.50 -6.71 -8.41
N LEU A 295 4.13 -5.52 -8.89
CA LEU A 295 4.83 -4.81 -9.95
C LEU A 295 5.63 -3.64 -9.40
N PRO A 296 6.93 -3.50 -9.74
CA PRO A 296 7.67 -2.27 -9.56
C PRO A 296 7.42 -1.32 -10.74
N GLU A 297 7.35 -0.01 -10.52
CA GLU A 297 7.33 1.01 -11.59
C GLU A 297 8.51 0.86 -12.55
N THR A 298 9.69 0.66 -11.98
CA THR A 298 10.90 0.34 -12.72
C THR A 298 11.65 -0.78 -12.02
N GLU A 299 12.24 -1.67 -12.80
CA GLU A 299 13.10 -2.74 -12.31
C GLU A 299 14.58 -2.30 -12.16
N ARG A 300 14.91 -1.06 -12.55
CA ARG A 300 16.24 -0.47 -12.33
C ARG A 300 16.16 1.04 -12.07
N ALA A 301 16.89 1.48 -11.06
CA ALA A 301 16.87 2.86 -10.57
C ALA A 301 18.27 3.29 -10.11
N THR A 302 18.63 4.57 -10.31
CA THR A 302 19.91 5.14 -9.83
C THR A 302 19.66 5.91 -8.55
N LEU A 303 20.42 5.59 -7.49
CA LEU A 303 20.25 6.22 -6.18
C LEU A 303 20.64 7.72 -6.19
N PRO A 304 19.91 8.60 -5.47
CA PRO A 304 18.64 8.35 -4.77
C PRO A 304 17.44 8.32 -5.73
N GLU A 305 16.44 7.47 -5.47
CA GLU A 305 15.25 7.32 -6.34
C GLU A 305 13.99 6.96 -5.55
N GLY A 306 12.82 7.36 -6.07
CA GLY A 306 11.51 6.87 -5.63
C GLY A 306 10.98 5.81 -6.59
N ILE A 307 10.51 4.67 -6.06
CA ILE A 307 9.97 3.57 -6.87
C ILE A 307 8.61 3.18 -6.32
N GLU A 308 7.55 3.36 -7.12
CA GLU A 308 6.23 2.87 -6.77
C GLU A 308 6.15 1.36 -6.98
N PHE A 309 5.59 0.66 -6.01
CA PHE A 309 5.23 -0.74 -6.10
C PHE A 309 3.72 -0.89 -5.99
N ALA A 310 3.18 -1.86 -6.71
CA ALA A 310 1.77 -2.20 -6.65
C ALA A 310 1.58 -3.71 -6.56
N PHE A 311 0.93 -4.17 -5.49
CA PHE A 311 0.29 -5.46 -5.49
C PHE A 311 -1.03 -5.38 -6.27
N VAL A 312 -1.21 -6.28 -7.22
CA VAL A 312 -2.43 -6.40 -8.04
C VAL A 312 -3.11 -7.73 -7.69
N ASN A 313 -4.41 -7.68 -7.38
CA ASN A 313 -5.23 -8.88 -7.19
C ASN A 313 -6.27 -8.99 -8.29
N SER A 314 -5.94 -9.70 -9.36
CA SER A 314 -6.87 -10.11 -10.44
C SER A 314 -7.37 -11.55 -10.24
N SER A 315 -7.30 -12.07 -9.02
CA SER A 315 -7.91 -13.35 -8.66
C SER A 315 -9.37 -13.16 -8.22
N ARG A 316 -10.07 -14.28 -8.00
CA ARG A 316 -11.44 -14.31 -7.48
C ARG A 316 -11.48 -14.31 -5.95
N GLU A 317 -10.33 -14.38 -5.29
CA GLU A 317 -10.23 -14.46 -3.83
C GLU A 317 -9.58 -13.19 -3.27
N PRO A 318 -10.01 -12.72 -2.09
CA PRO A 318 -9.34 -11.61 -1.44
C PRO A 318 -8.02 -12.07 -0.79
N THR A 319 -7.04 -11.17 -0.71
CA THR A 319 -5.83 -11.36 0.09
C THR A 319 -5.81 -10.39 1.28
N GLN A 320 -5.10 -10.72 2.36
CA GLN A 320 -5.13 -9.91 3.58
C GLN A 320 -3.81 -9.91 4.35
N CYS A 321 -3.66 -8.94 5.24
CA CYS A 321 -2.56 -8.84 6.22
C CYS A 321 -1.15 -8.82 5.60
N GLY A 322 -1.02 -8.34 4.35
CA GLY A 322 0.27 -8.23 3.70
C GLY A 322 1.03 -6.98 4.11
N HIS A 323 2.22 -7.20 4.67
CA HIS A 323 3.23 -6.16 4.87
C HIS A 323 4.32 -6.30 3.81
N TRP A 324 4.92 -5.17 3.42
CA TRP A 324 6.05 -5.17 2.49
C TRP A 324 7.38 -5.27 3.25
N ASN A 325 8.35 -5.95 2.67
CA ASN A 325 9.70 -6.10 3.18
C ASN A 325 10.69 -5.86 2.05
N LEU A 326 11.81 -5.23 2.36
CA LEU A 326 12.95 -5.01 1.47
C LEU A 326 14.09 -5.93 1.90
N TYR A 327 14.56 -6.73 0.95
CA TYR A 327 15.72 -7.61 1.11
C TYR A 327 16.81 -7.23 0.11
N LYS A 328 18.08 -7.41 0.49
CA LYS A 328 19.23 -7.33 -0.42
C LYS A 328 19.78 -8.71 -0.69
N LEU A 329 20.05 -9.05 -1.94
CA LEU A 329 20.72 -10.29 -2.33
C LEU A 329 22.24 -10.08 -2.30
N VAL A 330 22.95 -10.83 -1.46
CA VAL A 330 24.41 -10.80 -1.36
C VAL A 330 24.94 -12.22 -1.29
N ASP A 331 25.82 -12.61 -2.23
CA ASP A 331 26.42 -13.94 -2.33
C ASP A 331 25.40 -15.10 -2.27
N GLY A 332 24.27 -14.96 -2.96
CA GLY A 332 23.22 -15.98 -3.00
C GLY A 332 22.38 -16.08 -1.73
N GLU A 333 22.40 -15.07 -0.87
CA GLU A 333 21.62 -15.02 0.37
C GLU A 333 20.83 -13.71 0.50
N TRP A 334 19.62 -13.79 1.04
CA TRP A 334 18.75 -12.64 1.28
C TRP A 334 18.93 -12.06 2.68
N PHE A 335 19.24 -10.76 2.73
CA PHE A 335 19.35 -9.99 3.97
C PHE A 335 18.18 -9.04 4.09
N HIS A 336 17.41 -9.15 5.17
CA HIS A 336 16.32 -8.22 5.46
C HIS A 336 16.87 -6.84 5.84
N VAL A 337 16.45 -5.80 5.13
CA VAL A 337 16.94 -4.41 5.29
C VAL A 337 15.88 -3.53 5.96
N ALA A 338 14.62 -3.65 5.55
CA ALA A 338 13.53 -2.81 6.03
C ALA A 338 12.15 -3.44 5.82
N PRO A 339 11.12 -2.99 6.55
CA PRO A 339 11.18 -2.15 7.75
C PRO A 339 11.55 -2.99 8.98
N SER A 340 12.14 -2.39 10.02
CA SER A 340 12.49 -3.15 11.24
C SER A 340 11.29 -3.58 12.08
N VAL A 341 10.14 -2.92 11.89
CA VAL A 341 8.90 -3.15 12.63
C VAL A 341 7.74 -2.99 11.66
N HIS A 342 6.79 -3.91 11.74
CA HIS A 342 5.49 -3.80 11.09
C HIS A 342 4.48 -3.31 12.12
N THR A 343 3.63 -2.36 11.73
CA THR A 343 2.42 -2.06 12.49
C THR A 343 1.41 -3.17 12.22
N ALA A 344 0.52 -3.47 13.17
CA ALA A 344 -0.53 -4.49 13.02
C ALA A 344 -1.67 -4.04 12.08
N ASP A 345 -1.33 -3.47 10.93
CA ASP A 345 -2.26 -3.01 9.91
C ASP A 345 -2.60 -4.17 8.96
N CYS A 346 -3.67 -4.89 9.27
CA CYS A 346 -4.21 -5.91 8.37
C CYS A 346 -5.29 -5.32 7.47
N ARG A 347 -4.95 -5.07 6.20
CA ARG A 347 -5.92 -4.63 5.18
C ARG A 347 -6.23 -5.75 4.20
N LEU A 348 -7.48 -5.77 3.76
CA LEU A 348 -7.99 -6.67 2.72
C LEU A 348 -7.74 -6.05 1.34
N VAL A 349 -7.22 -6.84 0.40
CA VAL A 349 -7.19 -6.52 -1.03
C VAL A 349 -8.15 -7.46 -1.74
N ARG A 350 -9.35 -6.95 -2.05
CA ARG A 350 -10.41 -7.69 -2.75
C ARG A 350 -10.04 -8.03 -4.20
N PRO A 351 -10.79 -8.91 -4.88
CA PRO A 351 -10.74 -9.05 -6.33
C PRO A 351 -10.81 -7.70 -7.05
N GLY A 352 -9.93 -7.49 -8.04
CA GLY A 352 -9.74 -6.22 -8.73
C GLY A 352 -9.06 -5.13 -7.91
N GLY A 353 -8.76 -5.39 -6.64
CA GLY A 353 -8.13 -4.47 -5.72
C GLY A 353 -6.63 -4.36 -5.95
N THR A 354 -6.07 -3.22 -5.53
CA THR A 354 -4.64 -2.96 -5.56
C THR A 354 -4.18 -2.39 -4.22
N LYS A 355 -2.92 -2.64 -3.89
CA LYS A 355 -2.24 -1.97 -2.78
C LYS A 355 -0.95 -1.38 -3.33
N THR A 356 -0.81 -0.06 -3.22
CA THR A 356 0.40 0.64 -3.66
C THR A 356 1.21 1.14 -2.47
N TRP A 357 2.52 1.22 -2.65
CA TRP A 357 3.45 1.85 -1.70
C TRP A 357 4.69 2.34 -2.44
N ASP A 358 5.31 3.40 -1.93
CA ASP A 358 6.52 3.99 -2.50
C ASP A 358 7.74 3.61 -1.66
N LEU A 359 8.81 3.15 -2.32
CA LEU A 359 10.15 3.04 -1.76
C LEU A 359 10.94 4.27 -2.18
N HIS A 360 11.28 5.14 -1.23
CA HIS A 360 12.24 6.22 -1.43
C HIS A 360 13.61 5.77 -0.92
N ALA A 361 14.47 5.37 -1.86
CA ALA A 361 15.77 4.78 -1.62
C ALA A 361 16.88 5.84 -1.61
N TYR A 362 17.66 5.90 -0.53
CA TYR A 362 18.76 6.86 -0.38
C TYR A 362 20.09 6.14 -0.12
N PRO A 363 21.21 6.60 -0.73
CA PRO A 363 22.53 6.05 -0.45
C PRO A 363 23.08 6.47 0.92
N GLY A 364 22.69 7.66 1.39
CA GLY A 364 23.00 8.18 2.72
C GLY A 364 21.81 8.10 3.67
N GLU A 365 21.80 8.98 4.67
CA GLU A 365 20.65 9.10 5.57
C GLU A 365 19.37 9.42 4.80
N ALA A 366 18.29 8.74 5.17
CA ALA A 366 16.99 8.99 4.57
C ALA A 366 16.43 10.33 5.06
N ILE A 367 15.80 11.06 4.14
CA ILE A 367 14.99 12.22 4.53
C ILE A 367 13.78 11.70 5.32
N PRO A 368 13.46 12.26 6.49
CA PRO A 368 12.25 11.90 7.22
C PRO A 368 11.01 12.15 6.36
N SER A 369 10.21 11.11 6.16
CA SER A 369 8.91 11.21 5.50
C SER A 369 7.83 11.56 6.53
N TYR A 370 6.89 12.43 6.12
CA TYR A 370 5.64 12.65 6.83
C TYR A 370 4.51 12.02 6.00
N GLY A 371 3.89 10.94 6.49
CA GLY A 371 2.77 10.25 5.82
C GLY A 371 3.07 8.78 5.47
N ASP A 372 2.40 8.26 4.42
CA ASP A 372 2.44 6.84 4.01
C ASP A 372 3.67 6.46 3.15
N GLN A 373 4.58 7.40 2.89
CA GLN A 373 5.81 7.16 2.11
C GLN A 373 6.85 6.44 2.97
N THR A 374 7.45 5.37 2.47
CA THR A 374 8.57 4.75 3.17
C THR A 374 9.90 5.24 2.63
N THR A 375 10.69 5.87 3.50
CA THR A 375 12.06 6.27 3.21
C THR A 375 13.05 5.28 3.81
N VAL A 376 13.98 4.80 3.00
CA VAL A 376 15.02 3.85 3.43
C VAL A 376 16.39 4.42 3.05
N GLY A 377 17.14 4.80 4.08
CA GLY A 377 18.52 5.28 3.94
C GLY A 377 19.54 4.16 4.04
N PHE A 378 20.77 4.52 3.66
CA PHE A 378 21.95 3.66 3.63
C PHE A 378 21.75 2.43 2.75
N LEU A 379 21.25 2.64 1.53
CA LEU A 379 21.13 1.60 0.51
C LEU A 379 22.28 1.69 -0.48
N GLY A 380 22.93 0.57 -0.77
CA GLY A 380 24.00 0.50 -1.76
C GLY A 380 23.52 0.01 -3.11
N GLY A 381 24.40 0.06 -4.10
CA GLY A 381 24.17 -0.64 -5.36
C GLY A 381 23.96 -2.15 -5.15
N GLY A 382 23.12 -2.76 -5.99
CA GLY A 382 22.89 -4.20 -5.98
C GLY A 382 21.46 -4.61 -6.34
N ARG A 383 21.19 -5.91 -6.18
CA ARG A 383 19.86 -6.50 -6.42
C ARG A 383 19.08 -6.58 -5.11
N TYR A 384 17.85 -6.10 -5.15
CA TYR A 384 16.93 -6.08 -4.04
C TYR A 384 15.64 -6.81 -4.39
N GLY A 385 15.04 -7.44 -3.38
CA GLY A 385 13.71 -8.05 -3.46
C GLY A 385 12.75 -7.24 -2.59
N VAL A 386 11.66 -6.77 -3.18
CA VAL A 386 10.54 -6.16 -2.45
C VAL A 386 9.43 -7.19 -2.40
N VAL A 387 9.15 -7.70 -1.20
CA VAL A 387 8.22 -8.80 -0.98
C VAL A 387 7.06 -8.31 -0.14
N ALA A 388 5.84 -8.48 -0.64
CA ALA A 388 4.61 -8.19 0.07
C ALA A 388 3.97 -9.48 0.54
N GLY A 389 3.53 -9.53 1.80
CA GLY A 389 2.73 -10.63 2.37
C GLY A 389 1.32 -10.76 1.80
N TYR A 390 1.11 -10.31 0.56
CA TYR A 390 -0.08 -10.58 -0.22
C TYR A 390 0.29 -11.62 -1.28
N GLY A 391 -0.48 -12.69 -1.38
CA GLY A 391 -0.34 -13.66 -2.45
C GLY A 391 -1.57 -14.57 -2.51
N HIS A 392 -1.78 -15.21 -3.66
CA HIS A 392 -2.88 -16.14 -3.89
C HIS A 392 -2.40 -17.59 -3.80
N ALA A 393 -1.49 -18.00 -4.70
CA ALA A 393 -0.93 -19.36 -4.69
C ALA A 393 0.14 -19.56 -3.61
N THR A 394 0.73 -18.46 -3.15
CA THR A 394 1.76 -18.39 -2.12
C THR A 394 1.32 -17.37 -1.06
N PRO A 395 1.84 -17.45 0.18
CA PRO A 395 1.51 -16.47 1.22
C PRO A 395 2.05 -15.06 0.93
N GLN A 396 3.00 -14.93 -0.01
CA GLN A 396 3.63 -13.67 -0.38
C GLN A 396 3.98 -13.62 -1.86
N SER A 397 4.04 -12.41 -2.40
CA SER A 397 4.48 -12.12 -3.76
C SER A 397 5.54 -11.02 -3.76
N GLY A 398 6.40 -11.00 -4.76
CA GLY A 398 7.54 -10.10 -4.76
C GLY A 398 7.99 -9.64 -6.14
N ALA A 399 8.74 -8.55 -6.13
CA ALA A 399 9.39 -7.98 -7.29
C ALA A 399 10.89 -7.78 -7.02
N LEU A 400 11.69 -7.93 -8.06
CA LEU A 400 13.10 -7.55 -8.03
C LEU A 400 13.30 -6.12 -8.51
N VAL A 401 14.31 -5.46 -7.96
CA VAL A 401 14.80 -4.16 -8.43
C VAL A 401 16.32 -4.11 -8.33
N GLU A 402 16.98 -3.56 -9.35
CA GLU A 402 18.41 -3.23 -9.34
C GLU A 402 18.57 -1.76 -8.96
N LEU A 403 19.24 -1.50 -7.84
CA LEU A 403 19.65 -0.15 -7.47
C LEU A 403 21.08 0.07 -7.95
N VAL A 404 21.30 1.17 -8.68
CA VAL A 404 22.61 1.59 -9.19
C VAL A 404 23.15 2.68 -8.30
N GLY A 405 24.32 2.44 -7.70
CA GLY A 405 24.99 3.37 -6.80
C GLY A 405 26.22 2.71 -6.18
N PRO A 406 27.01 3.47 -5.40
CA PRO A 406 28.14 2.90 -4.67
C PRO A 406 27.68 1.85 -3.64
N PRO A 407 28.53 0.90 -3.26
CA PRO A 407 28.28 0.07 -2.08
C PRO A 407 28.22 0.95 -0.83
N VAL A 408 27.54 0.46 0.21
CA VAL A 408 27.47 1.16 1.49
C VAL A 408 28.78 0.99 2.24
N GLU A 409 29.35 2.10 2.71
CA GLU A 409 30.45 2.13 3.65
C GLU A 409 29.92 2.21 5.09
N VAL A 410 30.57 1.48 6.00
CA VAL A 410 30.23 1.57 7.43
C VAL A 410 30.96 2.77 8.02
N VAL A 411 30.22 3.85 8.23
CA VAL A 411 30.72 5.09 8.84
C VAL A 411 30.07 5.29 10.22
N PRO A 412 30.76 5.90 11.19
CA PRO A 412 30.18 6.13 12.51
C PRO A 412 28.98 7.09 12.44
N THR A 413 28.20 7.17 13.52
CA THR A 413 27.24 8.28 13.68
C THR A 413 27.97 9.60 13.87
N GLU A 414 27.31 10.69 13.49
CA GLU A 414 27.78 12.04 13.84
C GLU A 414 27.91 12.15 15.38
N ASP A 415 28.82 13.01 15.83
CA ASP A 415 29.07 13.34 17.24
C ASP A 415 29.71 12.25 18.13
N VAL A 416 30.20 11.14 17.57
CA VAL A 416 31.03 10.21 18.35
C VAL A 416 32.50 10.64 18.33
N GLU A 417 33.14 10.53 19.48
CA GLU A 417 34.57 10.81 19.64
C GLU A 417 35.33 9.49 19.73
N ALA A 418 36.45 9.37 19.02
CA ALA A 418 37.31 8.19 19.05
C ALA A 418 38.71 8.56 19.57
N SER A 419 39.21 7.80 20.54
CA SER A 419 40.58 7.88 21.04
C SER A 419 41.26 6.52 20.93
N ARG A 420 42.56 6.51 20.60
CA ARG A 420 43.34 5.29 20.47
C ARG A 420 44.36 5.19 21.60
N ASP A 421 44.45 4.01 22.20
CA ASP A 421 45.49 3.61 23.14
C ASP A 421 46.03 2.23 22.72
N GLY A 422 47.22 2.22 22.14
CA GLY A 422 47.81 1.02 21.54
C GLY A 422 46.91 0.39 20.46
N THR A 423 46.59 -0.90 20.61
CA THR A 423 45.70 -1.67 19.72
C THR A 423 44.21 -1.52 20.07
N THR A 424 43.88 -0.72 21.09
CA THR A 424 42.51 -0.48 21.55
C THR A 424 42.03 0.91 21.13
N VAL A 425 40.82 0.98 20.56
CA VAL A 425 40.13 2.24 20.26
C VAL A 425 38.94 2.39 21.20
N THR A 426 38.84 3.50 21.93
CA THR A 426 37.66 3.85 22.71
C THR A 426 36.82 4.85 21.93
N VAL A 427 35.56 4.50 21.67
CA VAL A 427 34.57 5.36 21.03
C VAL A 427 33.58 5.82 22.09
N THR A 428 33.33 7.12 22.21
CA THR A 428 32.38 7.69 23.17
C THR A 428 31.22 8.31 22.43
N ALA A 429 30.02 7.81 22.68
CA ALA A 429 28.78 8.35 22.14
C ALA A 429 28.29 9.54 22.99
N PRO A 430 27.60 10.53 22.40
CA PRO A 430 27.21 11.76 23.12
C PRO A 430 26.30 11.51 24.32
N GLN A 431 25.52 10.41 24.32
CA GLN A 431 24.65 10.04 25.43
C GLN A 431 25.38 9.50 26.67
N TYR A 432 26.68 9.19 26.57
CA TYR A 432 27.42 8.63 27.69
C TYR A 432 27.70 9.72 28.75
N GLY A 433 27.25 9.51 29.97
CA GLY A 433 27.44 10.43 31.09
C GLY A 433 26.54 11.67 31.07
N ASP A 434 25.48 11.69 30.27
CA ASP A 434 24.60 12.86 30.13
C ASP A 434 23.46 12.96 31.16
N ALA A 435 23.31 11.94 32.01
CA ALA A 435 22.26 11.80 33.04
C ALA A 435 20.79 11.83 32.55
N GLU A 436 20.55 12.01 31.25
CA GLU A 436 19.21 12.09 30.64
C GLU A 436 18.80 10.76 29.97
N HIS A 437 19.77 9.98 29.53
CA HIS A 437 19.56 8.68 28.87
C HIS A 437 19.54 7.51 29.89
N PRO A 438 19.15 6.29 29.45
CA PRO A 438 19.32 5.09 30.28
C PRO A 438 20.75 4.98 30.82
N PRO A 439 20.97 4.17 31.87
CA PRO A 439 22.29 4.07 32.49
C PRO A 439 23.41 3.83 31.48
N ASP A 440 24.56 4.44 31.76
CA ASP A 440 25.78 4.23 31.02
C ASP A 440 26.10 2.74 30.93
N ALA A 441 26.48 2.32 29.73
CA ALA A 441 26.90 0.97 29.42
C ALA A 441 28.08 1.01 28.44
N SER A 442 28.72 -0.13 28.23
CA SER A 442 29.76 -0.24 27.22
C SER A 442 29.64 -1.53 26.43
N LEU A 443 29.99 -1.44 25.15
CA LEU A 443 30.06 -2.56 24.22
C LEU A 443 31.52 -2.74 23.81
N VAL A 444 32.03 -3.95 23.88
CA VAL A 444 33.36 -4.32 23.42
C VAL A 444 33.21 -5.12 22.13
N VAL A 445 33.92 -4.74 21.08
CA VAL A 445 33.97 -5.49 19.82
C VAL A 445 35.41 -5.91 19.53
N THR A 446 35.61 -7.17 19.18
CA THR A 446 36.92 -7.76 18.81
C THR A 446 36.77 -8.63 17.56
N ARG A 447 37.87 -8.83 16.83
CA ARG A 447 37.94 -9.91 15.83
C ARG A 447 38.01 -11.25 16.55
N THR A 448 37.43 -12.29 15.97
CA THR A 448 37.45 -13.65 16.53
C THR A 448 37.46 -14.70 15.42
N ASP A 449 37.92 -15.90 15.75
CA ASP A 449 37.85 -17.08 14.87
C ASP A 449 36.67 -18.00 15.23
N ALA A 450 35.81 -17.60 16.17
CA ALA A 450 34.61 -18.33 16.54
C ALA A 450 33.62 -18.44 15.37
N ASP A 451 32.78 -19.48 15.40
CA ASP A 451 31.71 -19.62 14.40
C ASP A 451 30.68 -18.48 14.58
N PRO A 452 30.37 -17.71 13.52
CA PRO A 452 29.41 -16.63 13.63
C PRO A 452 27.99 -17.16 13.73
N GLU A 453 27.22 -16.60 14.67
CA GLU A 453 25.80 -16.88 14.84
C GLU A 453 24.96 -16.29 13.70
N THR A 454 25.43 -15.17 13.14
CA THR A 454 24.72 -14.46 12.07
C THR A 454 25.68 -13.81 11.08
N ARG A 455 25.15 -13.48 9.90
CA ARG A 455 25.84 -12.71 8.88
C ARG A 455 25.13 -11.38 8.71
N LEU A 456 25.91 -10.30 8.66
CA LEU A 456 25.41 -8.94 8.46
C LEU A 456 25.96 -8.34 7.18
N ILE A 457 25.22 -7.39 6.63
CA ILE A 457 25.65 -6.54 5.51
C ILE A 457 25.73 -5.06 5.93
N PRO A 458 26.53 -4.23 5.25
CA PRO A 458 26.66 -2.81 5.59
C PRO A 458 25.32 -2.06 5.67
N GLU A 459 24.36 -2.36 4.77
CA GLU A 459 23.01 -1.78 4.80
C GLU A 459 22.29 -2.01 6.14
N GLN A 460 22.48 -3.18 6.77
CA GLN A 460 21.89 -3.51 8.07
C GLN A 460 22.64 -2.81 9.20
N VAL A 461 23.99 -2.85 9.17
CA VAL A 461 24.85 -2.22 10.19
C VAL A 461 24.57 -0.72 10.28
N MET A 462 24.32 -0.06 9.15
CA MET A 462 24.04 1.38 9.12
C MET A 462 22.67 1.78 9.72
N ARG A 463 21.79 0.81 10.03
CA ARG A 463 20.47 1.07 10.61
C ARG A 463 20.56 1.38 12.11
N ARG A 464 19.57 2.13 12.62
CA ARG A 464 19.45 2.51 14.04
C ARG A 464 19.52 1.31 15.01
N ARG A 465 19.03 0.14 14.61
CA ARG A 465 19.08 -1.08 15.43
C ARG A 465 20.53 -1.50 15.74
N TYR A 466 21.44 -1.33 14.79
CA TYR A 466 22.84 -1.74 14.89
C TYR A 466 23.78 -0.57 15.14
N ARG A 467 23.30 0.52 15.76
CA ARG A 467 24.11 1.72 16.04
C ARG A 467 25.39 1.38 16.83
N GLY A 468 25.34 0.42 17.75
CA GLY A 468 26.53 -0.03 18.48
C GLY A 468 27.58 -0.64 17.56
N LEU A 469 27.16 -1.49 16.61
CA LEU A 469 28.06 -2.06 15.61
C LEU A 469 28.55 -1.01 14.61
N ARG A 470 27.68 -0.10 14.16
CA ARG A 470 28.05 1.00 13.25
C ARG A 470 29.23 1.82 13.80
N ASN A 471 29.15 2.22 15.07
CA ASN A 471 30.15 3.08 15.69
C ASN A 471 31.45 2.38 16.07
N THR A 472 31.44 1.04 16.18
CA THR A 472 32.62 0.24 16.52
C THR A 472 33.33 -0.27 15.28
N LEU A 473 32.58 -0.81 14.32
CA LEU A 473 33.13 -1.44 13.11
C LEU A 473 33.88 -0.46 12.21
N SER A 474 33.48 0.81 12.19
CA SER A 474 34.18 1.87 11.44
C SER A 474 35.59 2.17 11.96
N CYS A 475 35.93 1.72 13.17
CA CYS A 475 37.22 2.00 13.81
C CYS A 475 38.26 0.88 13.62
N PHE A 476 37.90 -0.24 12.99
CA PHE A 476 38.84 -1.32 12.75
C PHE A 476 39.72 -1.03 11.53
N ASP A 477 41.03 -0.96 11.77
CA ASP A 477 42.07 -1.05 10.75
C ASP A 477 42.98 -2.28 11.00
N SER A 478 44.13 -2.36 10.33
CA SER A 478 45.08 -3.46 10.49
C SER A 478 45.73 -3.52 11.88
N GLU A 479 45.69 -2.45 12.67
CA GLU A 479 46.34 -2.33 13.97
C GLU A 479 45.36 -2.42 15.14
N THR A 480 44.06 -2.21 14.89
CA THR A 480 43.01 -2.30 15.91
C THR A 480 42.64 -3.75 16.19
N GLU A 481 42.84 -4.20 17.42
CA GLU A 481 42.41 -5.53 17.90
C GLU A 481 41.07 -5.44 18.64
N ARG A 482 40.83 -4.32 19.33
CA ARG A 482 39.69 -4.13 20.24
C ARG A 482 39.11 -2.73 20.10
N VAL A 483 37.78 -2.65 20.05
CA VAL A 483 37.05 -1.37 20.10
C VAL A 483 36.09 -1.38 21.28
N VAL A 484 36.16 -0.36 22.12
CA VAL A 484 35.28 -0.16 23.28
C VAL A 484 34.36 1.02 23.01
N LEU A 485 33.07 0.78 22.82
CA LEU A 485 32.06 1.82 22.73
C LEU A 485 31.47 2.12 24.11
N ARG A 486 31.65 3.36 24.58
CA ARG A 486 30.98 3.94 25.74
C ARG A 486 29.66 4.60 25.28
N THR A 487 28.54 4.12 25.79
CA THR A 487 27.19 4.51 25.33
C THR A 487 26.13 4.25 26.42
N ASP A 488 24.84 4.19 26.07
CA ASP A 488 23.77 3.85 27.01
C ASP A 488 23.37 2.36 26.92
N GLN A 489 22.63 1.90 27.93
CA GLN A 489 22.11 0.53 27.96
C GLN A 489 21.25 0.17 26.74
N HIS A 490 20.45 1.09 26.19
CA HIS A 490 19.60 0.78 25.02
C HIS A 490 20.41 0.44 23.76
N VAL A 491 21.55 1.11 23.54
CA VAL A 491 22.42 0.82 22.39
C VAL A 491 23.08 -0.55 22.53
N VAL A 492 23.51 -0.91 23.75
CA VAL A 492 24.07 -2.23 24.04
C VAL A 492 23.00 -3.31 23.86
N ASP A 493 21.83 -3.17 24.50
CA ASP A 493 20.73 -4.14 24.44
C ASP A 493 20.21 -4.37 23.02
N ARG A 494 20.20 -3.33 22.17
CA ARG A 494 19.80 -3.47 20.75
C ARG A 494 20.84 -4.22 19.91
N THR A 495 22.09 -4.23 20.35
CA THR A 495 23.20 -4.87 19.66
C THR A 495 23.31 -6.34 20.03
N VAL A 496 23.42 -6.66 21.32
CA VAL A 496 23.61 -8.05 21.80
C VAL A 496 22.30 -8.76 22.17
N GLY A 497 21.18 -8.04 22.21
CA GLY A 497 19.89 -8.55 22.68
C GLY A 497 19.60 -8.12 24.13
N TYR A 498 18.31 -8.06 24.48
CA TYR A 498 17.88 -7.59 25.81
C TYR A 498 18.36 -8.52 26.93
N ASP A 499 18.31 -9.83 26.68
CA ASP A 499 18.78 -10.88 27.60
C ASP A 499 20.12 -11.52 27.14
N GLY A 500 20.79 -10.90 26.15
CA GLY A 500 22.02 -11.42 25.57
C GLY A 500 23.27 -10.73 26.14
N ASP A 501 24.33 -11.52 26.34
CA ASP A 501 25.62 -11.03 26.81
C ASP A 501 26.62 -10.80 25.67
N SER A 502 26.47 -11.53 24.56
CA SER A 502 27.31 -11.41 23.38
C SER A 502 26.56 -11.65 22.06
N LEU A 503 27.17 -11.26 20.95
CA LEU A 503 26.75 -11.54 19.58
C LEU A 503 28.00 -11.82 18.72
N THR A 504 28.08 -13.00 18.11
CA THR A 504 29.12 -13.31 17.12
C THR A 504 28.55 -13.17 15.71
N PHE A 505 29.20 -12.38 14.86
CA PHE A 505 28.69 -12.12 13.51
C PHE A 505 29.79 -11.98 12.46
N ARG A 506 29.44 -12.32 11.21
CA ARG A 506 30.31 -12.12 10.04
C ARG A 506 29.91 -10.87 9.26
N LEU A 507 30.89 -10.03 8.93
CA LEU A 507 30.73 -8.88 8.03
C LEU A 507 31.93 -8.82 7.07
N ALA A 508 31.67 -8.71 5.77
CA ALA A 508 32.70 -8.61 4.72
C ALA A 508 33.84 -9.65 4.85
N GLY A 509 33.49 -10.89 5.22
CA GLY A 509 34.44 -12.00 5.38
C GLY A 509 35.17 -12.06 6.73
N THR A 510 35.10 -11.02 7.55
CA THR A 510 35.70 -11.00 8.90
C THR A 510 34.65 -11.37 9.95
N VAL A 511 35.05 -12.14 10.96
CA VAL A 511 34.18 -12.50 12.09
C VAL A 511 34.54 -11.65 13.31
N TYR A 512 33.49 -11.15 13.96
CA TYR A 512 33.57 -10.28 15.12
C TYR A 512 32.74 -10.85 16.26
N GLU A 513 33.15 -10.54 17.48
CA GLU A 513 32.37 -10.75 18.69
C GLU A 513 32.09 -9.41 19.34
N ALA A 514 30.82 -9.15 19.66
CA ALA A 514 30.39 -7.98 20.41
C ALA A 514 29.89 -8.43 21.78
N VAL A 515 30.40 -7.84 22.87
CA VAL A 515 30.11 -8.26 24.24
C VAL A 515 29.77 -7.07 25.13
N ARG A 516 28.82 -7.24 26.06
CA ARG A 516 28.55 -6.25 27.12
C ARG A 516 29.75 -6.15 28.07
N ALA A 517 30.27 -4.94 28.27
CA ALA A 517 31.29 -4.72 29.29
C ALA A 517 30.67 -4.94 30.69
N GLY A 518 31.25 -5.85 31.47
CA GLY A 518 30.74 -6.30 32.77
C GLY A 518 30.23 -7.75 32.80
N ALA A 519 29.94 -8.36 31.64
CA ALA A 519 29.66 -9.80 31.54
C ALA A 519 30.94 -10.64 31.51
N VAL A 520 32.03 -10.07 31.00
CA VAL A 520 33.38 -10.62 31.13
C VAL A 520 33.99 -10.04 32.40
N GLY A 521 34.34 -10.90 33.36
CA GLY A 521 35.19 -10.52 34.49
C GLY A 521 36.53 -10.05 33.95
N VAL A 522 36.64 -8.75 33.69
CA VAL A 522 37.91 -8.10 33.40
C VAL A 522 38.48 -7.69 34.75
N ASP A 523 39.37 -8.53 35.28
CA ASP A 523 40.29 -8.12 36.35
C ASP A 523 40.95 -6.80 35.92
N GLN A 524 40.80 -5.79 36.77
CA GLN A 524 41.51 -4.52 36.67
C GLN A 524 43.00 -4.69 36.89
#